data_AF-A0A969T2Q2-F1
#
_entry.id   AF-A0A969T2Q2-F1
#
_cell.length_a   1.000
_cell.length_b   1.000
_cell.length_c   1.000
_cell.angle_alpha   90.00
_cell.angle_beta   90.00
_cell.angle_gamma   90.00
#
_symmetry.space_group_name_H-M   'P 1'
#
loop_
_entity.id
_entity.type
_entity.pdbx_description
1 polymer ?
#
loop_
_entity_poly.entity_id
_entity_poly.type
_entity_poly.pdbx_seq_one_letter_code
_entity_poly.pdbx_strand_id
1 'polypeptide(L)'
;MQLIKDGIACPNQKTKPSLTLPSLTMQPDPQANLSFDSAIRFDPTAQSVANSPSANWTQLLQSLGGYGNWRTDATVQTALFHKISYFSPAHRNQPEHTEVVLYSLSRGYSLNQAALEWEKPYAGKVPTGTQDTSWLRGLQWRLVMSYNAFELVCVALMQPSQTLTPEMIKAFVQKCGLPPYATTIASPDQQRAGIQQWLEQSIPTGARGYALLDFLGLRAGDRKAFQAWVLPKTAAGNPVRDWDQAILLAKALRNMSAHGSLSATKIRELGLRQAFEILPQNLAAVIDVAIGKLI
;
A
#
# COMPACT_ATOMS: atom_id res chain seq x y z
N MET A 1 -72.01 -37.60 10.27
CA MET A 1 -72.21 -36.14 10.17
C MET A 1 -70.86 -35.46 10.26
N GLN A 2 -70.38 -34.59 9.37
CA GLN A 2 -70.58 -34.33 7.95
C GLN A 2 -69.41 -33.38 7.60
N LEU A 3 -68.68 -33.64 6.50
CA LEU A 3 -67.71 -32.73 5.90
C LEU A 3 -68.39 -31.46 5.40
N ILE A 4 -67.85 -30.28 5.71
CA ILE A 4 -67.90 -29.03 4.91
C ILE A 4 -66.63 -28.23 5.33
N LYS A 5 -65.56 -28.09 4.53
CA LYS A 5 -65.35 -27.32 3.28
C LYS A 5 -65.65 -25.83 3.44
N ASP A 6 -64.61 -25.05 3.74
CA ASP A 6 -64.51 -23.67 3.28
C ASP A 6 -63.09 -23.39 2.77
N GLY A 7 -63.04 -22.97 1.51
CA GLY A 7 -61.83 -22.54 0.84
C GLY A 7 -61.77 -21.02 0.74
N ILE A 8 -60.56 -20.47 0.72
CA ILE A 8 -60.27 -19.18 0.09
C ILE A 8 -58.97 -19.34 -0.70
N ALA A 9 -59.05 -18.97 -1.97
CA ALA A 9 -58.06 -19.17 -3.01
C ALA A 9 -56.84 -18.25 -2.87
N CYS A 10 -55.65 -18.78 -3.16
CA CYS A 10 -54.43 -17.99 -3.39
C CYS A 10 -54.33 -17.55 -4.86
N PRO A 11 -53.97 -16.30 -5.16
CA PRO A 11 -53.83 -15.81 -6.52
C PRO A 11 -52.49 -16.18 -7.16
N ASN A 12 -52.58 -16.76 -8.37
CA ASN A 12 -51.66 -16.67 -9.51
C ASN A 12 -50.15 -16.60 -9.25
N GLN A 13 -49.50 -17.76 -9.24
CA GLN A 13 -48.07 -17.88 -9.54
C GLN A 13 -47.85 -17.64 -11.05
N LYS A 14 -47.34 -16.46 -11.40
CA LYS A 14 -46.76 -16.21 -12.73
C LYS A 14 -45.46 -16.99 -12.86
N THR A 15 -45.39 -17.82 -13.89
CA THR A 15 -44.23 -18.57 -14.34
C THR A 15 -43.05 -17.63 -14.65
N LYS A 16 -41.91 -17.84 -13.98
CA LYS A 16 -40.62 -17.22 -14.32
C LYS A 16 -40.07 -17.88 -15.59
N PRO A 17 -39.58 -17.13 -16.60
CA PRO A 17 -38.81 -17.70 -17.68
C PRO A 17 -37.43 -18.15 -17.15
N SER A 18 -37.06 -19.38 -17.50
CA SER A 18 -35.75 -19.98 -17.24
C SER A 18 -34.68 -19.24 -18.05
N LEU A 19 -33.75 -18.57 -17.36
CA LEU A 19 -32.53 -18.02 -17.96
C LEU A 19 -31.46 -19.12 -17.93
N THR A 20 -31.25 -19.77 -19.07
CA THR A 20 -30.10 -20.63 -19.33
C THR A 20 -28.84 -19.77 -19.45
N LEU A 21 -27.91 -19.92 -18.49
CA LEU A 21 -26.56 -19.38 -18.59
C LEU A 21 -25.77 -20.19 -19.63
N PRO A 22 -25.03 -19.56 -20.56
CA PRO A 22 -24.10 -20.28 -21.42
C PRO A 22 -22.90 -20.77 -20.60
N SER A 23 -22.63 -22.08 -20.67
CA SER A 23 -21.41 -22.69 -20.14
C SER A 23 -20.20 -22.15 -20.91
N LEU A 24 -19.41 -21.30 -20.28
CA LEU A 24 -18.08 -20.91 -20.74
C LEU A 24 -17.09 -22.01 -20.35
N THR A 25 -16.88 -22.96 -21.25
CA THR A 25 -15.76 -23.90 -21.16
C THR A 25 -14.49 -23.16 -21.55
N MET A 26 -13.71 -22.67 -20.57
CA MET A 26 -12.36 -22.17 -20.85
C MET A 26 -11.47 -23.35 -21.19
N GLN A 27 -11.05 -23.47 -22.45
CA GLN A 27 -9.92 -24.31 -22.81
C GLN A 27 -8.62 -23.59 -22.37
N PRO A 28 -7.70 -24.27 -21.66
CA PRO A 28 -6.40 -23.70 -21.36
C PRO A 28 -5.58 -23.57 -22.64
N ASP A 29 -5.10 -22.36 -22.92
CA ASP A 29 -4.16 -22.08 -24.00
C ASP A 29 -2.81 -22.75 -23.68
N PRO A 30 -2.36 -23.75 -24.45
CA PRO A 30 -1.11 -24.47 -24.19
C PRO A 30 0.15 -23.68 -24.59
N GLN A 31 0.05 -22.41 -25.01
CA GLN A 31 1.21 -21.56 -25.32
C GLN A 31 1.58 -20.53 -24.25
N ALA A 32 0.90 -20.49 -23.10
CA ALA A 32 1.31 -19.67 -21.96
C ALA A 32 2.43 -20.32 -21.10
N ASN A 33 3.47 -20.87 -21.74
CA ASN A 33 4.74 -21.15 -21.06
C ASN A 33 5.58 -19.88 -21.11
N LEU A 34 5.30 -18.95 -20.19
CA LEU A 34 6.21 -17.85 -19.89
C LEU A 34 7.47 -18.43 -19.24
N SER A 35 8.46 -18.73 -20.08
CA SER A 35 9.84 -18.90 -19.65
C SER A 35 10.28 -17.64 -18.88
N PHE A 36 10.68 -17.83 -17.63
CA PHE A 36 11.23 -16.82 -16.73
C PHE A 36 12.63 -16.31 -17.17
N ASP A 37 13.18 -16.81 -18.28
CA ASP A 37 14.53 -16.48 -18.78
C ASP A 37 14.59 -15.26 -19.73
N SER A 38 13.50 -14.50 -19.92
CA SER A 38 13.59 -13.23 -20.64
C SER A 38 14.13 -12.12 -19.73
N ALA A 39 15.45 -12.16 -19.62
CA ALA A 39 16.33 -11.22 -18.95
C ALA A 39 15.90 -9.76 -19.06
N ILE A 40 15.91 -9.09 -17.91
CA ILE A 40 16.09 -7.65 -17.76
C ILE A 40 17.39 -7.28 -18.49
N ARG A 41 17.29 -6.86 -19.76
CA ARG A 41 18.39 -6.23 -20.47
C ARG A 41 18.48 -4.78 -20.00
N PHE A 42 19.49 -4.52 -19.18
CA PHE A 42 19.86 -3.17 -18.74
C PHE A 42 20.51 -2.45 -19.93
N ASP A 43 19.89 -1.37 -20.42
CA ASP A 43 20.49 -0.45 -21.39
C ASP A 43 21.30 0.60 -20.62
N PRO A 44 22.64 0.61 -20.72
CA PRO A 44 23.49 1.51 -19.96
C PRO A 44 23.56 2.94 -20.52
N THR A 45 22.82 3.29 -21.57
CA THR A 45 23.00 4.57 -22.29
C THR A 45 22.01 5.68 -21.91
N ALA A 46 21.04 5.44 -21.03
CA ALA A 46 20.11 6.47 -20.57
C ALA A 46 20.71 7.34 -19.43
N GLN A 47 21.69 8.18 -19.76
CA GLN A 47 22.14 9.26 -18.88
C GLN A 47 21.33 10.54 -19.14
N SER A 48 20.28 10.78 -18.34
CA SER A 48 20.01 12.11 -17.77
C SER A 48 18.89 12.03 -16.74
N VAL A 49 19.16 12.50 -15.52
CA VAL A 49 18.32 13.34 -14.64
C VAL A 49 18.75 13.08 -13.20
N ALA A 50 19.28 14.12 -12.57
CA ALA A 50 19.67 14.12 -11.18
C ALA A 50 18.50 13.71 -10.26
N ASN A 51 18.80 12.80 -9.33
CA ASN A 51 17.94 12.33 -8.24
C ASN A 51 16.62 11.67 -8.64
N SER A 52 16.66 10.78 -9.64
CA SER A 52 15.61 9.76 -9.78
C SER A 52 15.76 8.74 -8.64
N PRO A 53 14.67 8.26 -8.00
CA PRO A 53 14.69 7.19 -6.98
C PRO A 53 15.25 5.83 -7.47
N SER A 54 15.93 5.82 -8.61
CA SER A 54 16.65 4.69 -9.21
C SER A 54 18.14 4.64 -8.88
N ALA A 55 18.74 5.73 -8.40
CA ALA A 55 20.20 5.81 -8.26
C ALA A 55 20.77 4.79 -7.26
N ASN A 56 20.18 4.69 -6.06
CA ASN A 56 20.69 3.79 -5.03
C ASN A 56 20.48 2.32 -5.40
N TRP A 57 19.37 1.98 -6.07
CA TRP A 57 19.15 0.61 -6.54
C TRP A 57 20.19 0.19 -7.59
N THR A 58 20.45 1.03 -8.59
CA THR A 58 21.48 0.76 -9.59
C THR A 58 22.88 0.67 -8.97
N GLN A 59 23.22 1.57 -8.05
CA GLN A 59 24.50 1.53 -7.34
C GLN A 59 24.64 0.27 -6.47
N LEU A 60 23.57 -0.17 -5.80
CA LEU A 60 23.57 -1.43 -5.07
C LEU A 60 23.88 -2.59 -6.02
N LEU A 61 23.17 -2.70 -7.15
CA LEU A 61 23.41 -3.77 -8.13
C LEU A 61 24.85 -3.75 -8.68
N GLN A 62 25.41 -2.56 -8.92
CA GLN A 62 26.80 -2.39 -9.33
C GLN A 62 27.78 -2.84 -8.24
N SER A 63 27.52 -2.51 -6.96
CA SER A 63 28.35 -2.91 -5.82
C SER A 63 28.37 -4.43 -5.60
N LEU A 64 27.32 -5.13 -6.02
CA LEU A 64 27.27 -6.60 -5.99
C LEU A 64 28.06 -7.23 -7.14
N GLY A 65 28.43 -6.46 -8.17
CA GLY A 65 29.24 -6.93 -9.31
C GLY A 65 28.49 -7.85 -10.30
N GLY A 66 27.16 -7.96 -10.18
CA GLY A 66 26.33 -8.84 -11.01
C GLY A 66 25.37 -9.71 -10.20
N TYR A 67 24.35 -10.26 -10.87
CA TYR A 67 23.37 -11.13 -10.24
C TYR A 67 24.02 -12.44 -9.79
N GLY A 68 23.79 -12.83 -8.53
CA GLY A 68 24.26 -14.08 -7.97
C GLY A 68 25.67 -14.04 -7.38
N ASN A 69 26.42 -12.95 -7.52
CA ASN A 69 27.78 -12.86 -6.94
C ASN A 69 27.79 -13.01 -5.42
N TRP A 70 26.74 -12.58 -4.72
CA TRP A 70 26.62 -12.80 -3.26
C TRP A 70 26.49 -14.28 -2.87
N ARG A 71 26.33 -15.20 -3.83
CA ARG A 71 26.35 -16.65 -3.61
C ARG A 71 27.73 -17.27 -3.80
N THR A 72 28.57 -16.66 -4.63
CA THR A 72 29.85 -17.23 -5.08
C THR A 72 31.06 -16.50 -4.50
N ASP A 73 30.93 -15.21 -4.20
CA ASP A 73 31.96 -14.37 -3.59
C ASP A 73 31.65 -14.16 -2.10
N ALA A 74 32.44 -14.81 -1.25
CA ALA A 74 32.32 -14.72 0.21
C ALA A 74 32.56 -13.30 0.77
N THR A 75 33.35 -12.48 0.07
CA THR A 75 33.62 -11.09 0.45
C THR A 75 32.37 -10.25 0.23
N VAL A 76 31.76 -10.36 -0.95
CA VAL A 76 30.50 -9.67 -1.29
C VAL A 76 29.38 -10.14 -0.35
N GLN A 77 29.26 -11.45 -0.11
CA GLN A 77 28.28 -12.01 0.81
C GLN A 77 28.44 -11.43 2.22
N THR A 78 29.65 -11.44 2.76
CA THR A 78 29.93 -10.97 4.13
C THR A 78 29.67 -9.46 4.26
N ALA A 79 30.10 -8.67 3.28
CA ALA A 79 29.87 -7.23 3.25
C ALA A 79 28.37 -6.90 3.20
N LEU A 80 27.61 -7.57 2.31
CA LEU A 80 26.17 -7.39 2.21
C LEU A 80 25.44 -7.85 3.48
N PHE A 81 25.81 -9.01 4.04
CA PHE A 81 25.24 -9.51 5.29
C PHE A 81 25.45 -8.52 6.45
N HIS A 82 26.65 -7.94 6.57
CA HIS A 82 26.93 -6.93 7.60
C HIS A 82 26.00 -5.72 7.47
N LYS A 83 25.77 -5.23 6.24
CA LYS A 83 24.87 -4.11 5.96
C LYS A 83 23.39 -4.45 6.18
N ILE A 84 22.96 -5.66 5.84
CA ILE A 84 21.60 -6.14 6.12
C ILE A 84 21.40 -6.27 7.64
N SER A 85 22.38 -6.81 8.36
CA SER A 85 22.34 -7.02 9.81
C SER A 85 22.29 -5.72 10.62
N TYR A 86 22.71 -4.60 10.03
CA TYR A 86 22.49 -3.28 10.63
C TYR A 86 21.00 -3.01 10.89
N PHE A 87 20.10 -3.50 10.03
CA PHE A 87 18.66 -3.33 10.23
C PHE A 87 18.11 -4.26 11.30
N SER A 88 18.52 -5.52 11.29
CA SER A 88 18.09 -6.52 12.27
C SER A 88 19.17 -7.57 12.54
N PRO A 89 19.54 -7.83 13.81
CA PRO A 89 20.47 -8.90 14.14
C PRO A 89 19.87 -10.30 13.94
N ALA A 90 18.58 -10.41 13.65
CA ALA A 90 17.90 -11.68 13.38
C ALA A 90 18.24 -12.28 12.00
N HIS A 91 18.96 -11.54 11.16
CA HIS A 91 19.40 -12.01 9.86
C HIS A 91 20.35 -13.19 9.95
N ARG A 92 20.21 -14.16 9.04
CA ARG A 92 21.08 -15.33 8.94
C ARG A 92 22.14 -15.07 7.88
N ASN A 93 23.41 -15.36 8.20
CA ASN A 93 24.50 -15.29 7.22
C ASN A 93 24.51 -16.53 6.33
N GLN A 94 23.49 -16.64 5.48
CA GLN A 94 23.30 -17.73 4.52
C GLN A 94 22.99 -17.13 3.14
N PRO A 95 23.60 -17.60 2.05
CA PRO A 95 23.36 -17.07 0.71
C PRO A 95 21.87 -17.06 0.32
N GLU A 96 21.13 -18.10 0.70
CA GLU A 96 19.70 -18.25 0.42
C GLU A 96 18.88 -17.19 1.17
N HIS A 97 19.25 -16.89 2.43
CA HIS A 97 18.61 -15.85 3.21
C HIS A 97 18.84 -14.47 2.58
N THR A 98 20.08 -14.18 2.18
CA THR A 98 20.46 -12.94 1.51
C THR A 98 19.69 -12.77 0.18
N GLU A 99 19.53 -13.85 -0.58
CA GLU A 99 18.75 -13.82 -1.81
C GLU A 99 17.27 -13.49 -1.57
N VAL A 100 16.63 -14.06 -0.55
CA VAL A 100 15.23 -13.72 -0.20
C VAL A 100 15.11 -12.23 0.14
N VAL A 101 16.09 -11.67 0.85
CA VAL A 101 16.14 -10.23 1.12
C VAL A 101 16.26 -9.43 -0.18
N LEU A 102 17.25 -9.73 -1.02
CA LEU A 102 17.47 -9.03 -2.29
C LEU A 102 16.28 -9.13 -3.25
N TYR A 103 15.64 -10.30 -3.32
CA TYR A 103 14.43 -10.52 -4.12
C TYR A 103 13.27 -9.63 -3.62
N SER A 104 13.08 -9.56 -2.31
CA SER A 104 12.06 -8.71 -1.69
C SER A 104 12.34 -7.23 -1.93
N LEU A 105 13.60 -6.81 -1.84
CA LEU A 105 14.04 -5.45 -2.16
C LEU A 105 13.78 -5.11 -3.63
N SER A 106 14.14 -6.01 -4.55
CA SER A 106 13.89 -5.83 -5.99
C SER A 106 12.40 -5.69 -6.28
N ARG A 107 11.55 -6.54 -5.68
CA ARG A 107 10.09 -6.44 -5.86
C ARG A 107 9.52 -5.15 -5.28
N GLY A 108 9.97 -4.76 -4.09
CA GLY A 108 9.59 -3.50 -3.48
C GLY A 108 9.98 -2.32 -4.35
N TYR A 109 11.22 -2.28 -4.83
CA TYR A 109 11.71 -1.25 -5.74
C TYR A 109 10.87 -1.16 -7.02
N SER A 110 10.69 -2.29 -7.74
CA SER A 110 9.90 -2.31 -8.98
C SER A 110 8.45 -1.88 -8.78
N LEU A 111 7.82 -2.31 -7.69
CA LEU A 111 6.44 -1.92 -7.36
C LEU A 111 6.32 -0.42 -7.04
N ASN A 112 7.32 0.14 -6.34
CA ASN A 112 7.37 1.56 -6.05
C ASN A 112 7.58 2.40 -7.32
N GLN A 113 8.47 1.96 -8.22
CA GLN A 113 8.68 2.62 -9.51
C GLN A 113 7.39 2.62 -10.34
N ALA A 114 6.73 1.46 -10.48
CA ALA A 114 5.45 1.37 -11.18
C ALA A 114 4.37 2.29 -10.58
N ALA A 115 4.39 2.50 -9.25
CA ALA A 115 3.47 3.44 -8.61
C ALA A 115 3.82 4.90 -8.96
N LEU A 116 5.10 5.28 -8.93
CA LEU A 116 5.54 6.65 -9.21
C LEU A 116 5.41 7.04 -10.69
N GLU A 117 5.72 6.12 -11.59
CA GLU A 117 5.63 6.29 -13.05
C GLU A 117 4.17 6.31 -13.54
N TRP A 118 3.21 5.96 -12.68
CA TRP A 118 1.79 6.11 -12.97
C TRP A 118 1.35 7.59 -12.83
N GLU A 119 1.87 8.45 -13.71
CA GLU A 119 1.69 9.92 -13.68
C GLU A 119 0.23 10.36 -13.83
N LYS A 120 -0.54 9.60 -14.61
CA LYS A 120 -2.00 9.78 -14.79
C LYS A 120 -2.74 8.62 -14.15
N PRO A 121 -2.77 8.52 -12.81
CA PRO A 121 -3.36 7.38 -12.15
C PRO A 121 -4.87 7.51 -12.20
N TYR A 122 -5.52 6.84 -13.14
CA TYR A 122 -6.97 6.70 -13.14
C TYR A 122 -7.38 5.23 -13.25
N ALA A 123 -8.48 4.89 -12.58
CA ALA A 123 -9.10 3.59 -12.65
C ALA A 123 -10.57 3.73 -13.08
N GLY A 124 -10.95 3.06 -14.17
CA GLY A 124 -12.27 3.15 -14.78
C GLY A 124 -12.28 4.08 -16.00
N LYS A 125 -13.24 5.00 -16.07
CA LYS A 125 -13.37 5.92 -17.20
C LYS A 125 -12.26 6.97 -17.22
N VAL A 126 -12.00 7.53 -18.40
CA VAL A 126 -11.10 8.68 -18.55
C VAL A 126 -11.65 9.85 -17.70
N PRO A 127 -10.84 10.41 -16.78
CA PRO A 127 -11.29 11.46 -15.88
C PRO A 127 -11.43 12.79 -16.63
N THR A 128 -12.45 13.57 -16.27
CA THR A 128 -12.61 14.95 -16.78
C THR A 128 -11.75 15.97 -16.02
N GLY A 129 -11.13 15.55 -14.92
CA GLY A 129 -10.25 16.37 -14.10
C GLY A 129 -9.75 15.62 -12.88
N THR A 130 -8.90 16.28 -12.09
CA THR A 130 -8.20 15.68 -10.94
C THR A 130 -9.08 15.49 -9.69
N GLN A 131 -10.33 15.96 -9.73
CA GLN A 131 -11.36 15.70 -8.72
C GLN A 131 -12.38 14.62 -9.17
N ASP A 132 -12.19 14.03 -10.36
CA ASP A 132 -13.04 12.92 -10.83
C ASP A 132 -12.76 11.66 -10.01
N THR A 133 -13.82 10.88 -9.72
CA THR A 133 -13.69 9.67 -8.91
C THR A 133 -12.78 8.60 -9.52
N SER A 134 -12.60 8.57 -10.84
CA SER A 134 -11.67 7.66 -11.52
C SER A 134 -10.22 8.08 -11.28
N TRP A 135 -9.92 9.38 -11.29
CA TRP A 135 -8.61 9.91 -10.90
C TRP A 135 -8.31 9.61 -9.43
N LEU A 136 -9.25 9.92 -8.54
CA LEU A 136 -9.08 9.67 -7.10
C LEU A 136 -8.92 8.17 -6.80
N ARG A 137 -9.63 7.28 -7.49
CA ARG A 137 -9.40 5.83 -7.40
C ARG A 137 -8.01 5.42 -7.83
N GLY A 138 -7.48 6.01 -8.90
CA GLY A 138 -6.10 5.73 -9.30
C GLY A 138 -5.09 6.21 -8.26
N LEU A 139 -5.28 7.40 -7.67
CA LEU A 139 -4.46 7.87 -6.55
C LEU A 139 -4.50 6.91 -5.35
N GLN A 140 -5.65 6.33 -5.04
CA GLN A 140 -5.77 5.29 -4.00
C GLN A 140 -4.91 4.08 -4.31
N TRP A 141 -5.03 3.52 -5.51
CA TRP A 141 -4.25 2.35 -5.92
C TRP A 141 -2.75 2.65 -5.99
N ARG A 142 -2.36 3.86 -6.39
CA ARG A 142 -0.97 4.32 -6.34
C ARG A 142 -0.42 4.30 -4.91
N LEU A 143 -1.19 4.77 -3.93
CA LEU A 143 -0.81 4.68 -2.52
C LEU A 143 -0.73 3.23 -2.04
N VAL A 144 -1.69 2.38 -2.42
CA VAL A 144 -1.68 0.95 -2.08
C VAL A 144 -0.41 0.27 -2.60
N MET A 145 -0.04 0.51 -3.85
CA MET A 145 1.18 -0.03 -4.46
C MET A 145 2.44 0.47 -3.72
N SER A 146 2.54 1.79 -3.50
CA SER A 146 3.71 2.40 -2.85
C SER A 146 3.88 1.90 -1.41
N TYR A 147 2.78 1.76 -0.67
CA TYR A 147 2.85 1.27 0.71
C TYR A 147 3.19 -0.22 0.76
N ASN A 148 2.64 -1.04 -0.14
CA ASN A 148 3.02 -2.45 -0.24
C ASN A 148 4.51 -2.61 -0.60
N ALA A 149 5.04 -1.74 -1.47
CA ALA A 149 6.47 -1.70 -1.77
C ALA A 149 7.32 -1.38 -0.54
N PHE A 150 6.93 -0.36 0.22
CA PHE A 150 7.57 -0.02 1.50
C PHE A 150 7.51 -1.18 2.49
N GLU A 151 6.35 -1.83 2.61
CA GLU A 151 6.16 -2.96 3.51
C GLU A 151 7.08 -4.14 3.14
N LEU A 152 7.20 -4.48 1.85
CA LEU A 152 8.13 -5.51 1.37
C LEU A 152 9.57 -5.21 1.78
N VAL A 153 10.04 -3.98 1.54
CA VAL A 153 11.41 -3.55 1.88
C VAL A 153 11.63 -3.56 3.40
N CYS A 154 10.69 -3.00 4.15
CA CYS A 154 10.77 -2.92 5.61
C CYS A 154 10.76 -4.31 6.25
N VAL A 155 9.86 -5.21 5.81
CA VAL A 155 9.80 -6.60 6.30
C VAL A 155 11.08 -7.35 5.94
N ALA A 156 11.59 -7.18 4.72
CA ALA A 156 12.83 -7.82 4.28
C ALA A 156 14.01 -7.44 5.17
N LEU A 157 14.15 -6.16 5.53
CA LEU A 157 15.29 -5.65 6.31
C LEU A 157 15.10 -5.75 7.83
N MET A 158 13.87 -5.68 8.34
CA MET A 158 13.63 -5.69 9.79
C MET A 158 13.36 -7.10 10.34
N GLN A 159 12.96 -8.05 9.50
CA GLN A 159 12.58 -9.42 9.88
C GLN A 159 11.59 -9.46 11.05
N PRO A 160 10.43 -8.78 10.94
CA PRO A 160 9.44 -8.82 12.00
C PRO A 160 8.94 -10.25 12.23
N SER A 161 8.71 -10.62 13.49
CA SER A 161 8.06 -11.88 13.83
C SER A 161 6.55 -11.87 13.49
N GLN A 162 5.97 -10.69 13.26
CA GLN A 162 4.55 -10.46 12.98
C GLN A 162 4.37 -9.32 11.96
N THR A 163 3.18 -8.71 11.90
CA THR A 163 2.91 -7.52 11.09
C THR A 163 3.69 -6.30 11.58
N LEU A 164 4.02 -5.36 10.68
CA LEU A 164 4.70 -4.10 11.03
C LEU A 164 3.91 -3.28 12.07
N THR A 165 4.51 -3.10 13.25
CA THR A 165 3.98 -2.23 14.31
C THR A 165 4.46 -0.78 14.14
N PRO A 166 3.80 0.21 14.77
CA PRO A 166 4.28 1.58 14.75
C PRO A 166 5.70 1.76 15.27
N GLU A 167 6.08 1.02 16.30
CA GLU A 167 7.42 1.05 16.92
C GLU A 167 8.46 0.52 15.93
N MET A 168 8.12 -0.52 15.17
CA MET A 168 8.98 -1.04 14.12
C MET A 168 9.17 -0.06 12.97
N ILE A 169 8.09 0.59 12.53
CA ILE A 169 8.17 1.65 11.50
C ILE A 169 9.08 2.78 11.97
N LYS A 170 8.92 3.22 13.22
CA LYS A 170 9.76 4.26 13.82
C LYS A 170 11.23 3.84 13.88
N ALA A 171 11.51 2.62 14.32
CA ALA A 171 12.88 2.08 14.37
C ALA A 171 13.50 1.97 12.97
N PHE A 172 12.73 1.55 11.96
CA PHE A 172 13.18 1.49 10.57
C PHE A 172 13.51 2.88 10.03
N VAL A 173 12.63 3.86 10.22
CA VAL A 173 12.83 5.28 9.85
C VAL A 173 14.10 5.85 10.49
N GLN A 174 14.33 5.57 11.77
CA GLN A 174 15.54 5.99 12.49
C GLN A 174 16.80 5.37 11.88
N LYS A 175 16.77 4.08 11.55
CA LYS A 175 17.90 3.38 10.92
C LYS A 175 18.22 3.89 9.51
N CYS A 176 17.19 4.31 8.77
CA CYS A 176 17.39 4.96 7.48
C CYS A 176 18.16 6.29 7.60
N GLY A 177 18.07 6.99 8.75
CA GLY A 177 18.75 8.26 8.95
C GLY A 177 18.27 9.33 7.95
N LEU A 178 16.96 9.42 7.78
CA LEU A 178 16.33 10.34 6.82
C LEU A 178 16.63 11.81 7.17
N PRO A 179 16.70 12.70 6.16
CA PRO A 179 16.82 14.13 6.42
C PRO A 179 15.58 14.67 7.17
N PRO A 180 15.65 15.88 7.73
CA PRO A 180 14.48 16.54 8.30
C PRO A 180 13.29 16.50 7.35
N TYR A 181 12.11 16.19 7.87
CA TYR A 181 10.90 16.09 7.05
C TYR A 181 10.51 17.47 6.52
N ALA A 182 10.67 17.67 5.21
CA ALA A 182 10.45 18.97 4.56
C ALA A 182 9.00 19.21 4.15
N THR A 183 8.19 18.15 4.08
CA THR A 183 6.80 18.22 3.64
C THR A 183 5.87 18.45 4.83
N THR A 184 4.71 19.06 4.62
CA THR A 184 3.64 19.06 5.62
C THR A 184 2.37 18.55 4.96
N ILE A 185 1.75 17.53 5.56
CA ILE A 185 0.45 17.06 5.11
C ILE A 185 -0.58 17.71 6.02
N ALA A 186 -1.27 18.71 5.49
CA ALA A 186 -2.31 19.42 6.22
C ALA A 186 -3.41 18.43 6.65
N SER A 187 -4.02 18.70 7.81
CA SER A 187 -5.31 18.11 8.13
C SER A 187 -6.33 18.59 7.10
N PRO A 188 -7.31 17.77 6.70
CA PRO A 188 -8.41 18.24 5.87
C PRO A 188 -9.18 19.39 6.54
N ASP A 189 -9.43 20.46 5.78
CA ASP A 189 -10.15 21.66 6.24
C ASP A 189 -11.68 21.50 6.22
N GLN A 190 -12.19 20.54 5.45
CA GLN A 190 -13.63 20.37 5.22
C GLN A 190 -14.36 19.91 6.50
N GLN A 191 -15.60 20.41 6.66
CA GLN A 191 -16.46 20.34 7.85
C GLN A 191 -16.15 19.18 8.78
N ARG A 192 -15.38 19.47 9.83
CA ARG A 192 -14.96 18.53 10.89
C ARG A 192 -16.12 17.74 11.49
N ALA A 193 -17.30 18.35 11.55
CA ALA A 193 -18.54 17.71 11.97
C ALA A 193 -18.94 16.55 11.04
N GLY A 194 -18.75 16.67 9.72
CA GLY A 194 -19.01 15.60 8.76
C GLY A 194 -18.01 14.45 8.84
N ILE A 195 -16.73 14.74 9.12
CA ILE A 195 -15.71 13.70 9.39
C ILE A 195 -16.05 12.96 10.68
N GLN A 196 -16.34 13.69 11.75
CA GLN A 196 -16.70 13.11 13.03
C GLN A 196 -17.97 12.27 12.92
N GLN A 197 -19.03 12.79 12.30
CA GLN A 197 -20.26 12.05 12.04
C GLN A 197 -19.99 10.79 11.20
N TRP A 198 -19.17 10.88 10.16
CA TRP A 198 -18.81 9.72 9.34
C TRP A 198 -18.05 8.66 10.15
N LEU A 199 -17.14 9.06 11.04
CA LEU A 199 -16.43 8.16 11.95
C LEU A 199 -17.33 7.55 13.03
N GLU A 200 -18.33 8.30 13.47
CA GLU A 200 -19.30 7.93 14.50
C GLU A 200 -20.54 7.22 13.95
N GLN A 201 -20.65 7.03 12.63
CA GLN A 201 -21.72 6.23 12.03
C GLN A 201 -21.66 4.80 12.57
N SER A 202 -22.45 4.54 13.61
CA SER A 202 -22.64 3.23 14.21
C SER A 202 -23.38 2.33 13.23
N ILE A 203 -22.77 1.19 12.89
CA ILE A 203 -23.51 0.02 12.39
C ILE A 203 -24.49 -0.37 13.51
N PRO A 204 -25.77 -0.69 13.23
CA PRO A 204 -26.75 -1.08 14.23
C PRO A 204 -26.44 -2.50 14.74
N THR A 205 -25.35 -2.64 15.47
CA THR A 205 -25.03 -3.80 16.29
C THR A 205 -24.68 -3.22 17.65
N GLY A 206 -25.38 -3.64 18.71
CA GLY A 206 -25.34 -3.04 20.06
C GLY A 206 -23.98 -3.09 20.80
N ALA A 207 -22.86 -3.14 20.09
CA ALA A 207 -21.52 -3.02 20.62
C ALA A 207 -21.18 -1.53 20.79
N ARG A 208 -20.87 -1.12 22.02
CA ARG A 208 -20.30 0.20 22.33
C ARG A 208 -18.91 0.31 21.68
N GLY A 209 -18.83 0.92 20.50
CA GLY A 209 -17.58 1.14 19.77
C GLY A 209 -17.81 1.73 18.37
N TYR A 210 -16.79 2.36 17.79
CA TYR A 210 -16.80 2.95 16.45
C TYR A 210 -16.92 1.86 15.36
N ALA A 211 -18.13 1.32 15.19
CA ALA A 211 -18.41 0.12 14.41
C ALA A 211 -18.00 0.22 12.93
N LEU A 212 -18.00 1.43 12.33
CA LEU A 212 -17.47 1.63 10.99
C LEU A 212 -15.97 1.31 10.97
N LEU A 213 -15.16 1.94 11.83
CA LEU A 213 -13.70 1.77 11.85
C LEU A 213 -13.26 0.34 12.17
N ASP A 214 -14.04 -0.40 12.96
CA ASP A 214 -13.86 -1.83 13.20
C ASP A 214 -14.19 -2.67 11.95
N PHE A 215 -15.27 -2.33 11.23
CA PHE A 215 -15.60 -2.91 9.92
C PHE A 215 -14.58 -2.58 8.82
N LEU A 216 -13.92 -1.41 8.88
CA LEU A 216 -12.91 -0.97 7.89
C LEU A 216 -11.57 -1.72 8.01
N GLY A 217 -11.45 -2.70 8.91
CA GLY A 217 -10.21 -3.45 9.12
C GLY A 217 -9.09 -2.63 9.76
N LEU A 218 -9.39 -1.44 10.28
CA LEU A 218 -8.41 -0.61 10.97
C LEU A 218 -8.16 -1.20 12.37
N ARG A 219 -7.02 -1.88 12.52
CA ARG A 219 -6.46 -2.20 13.83
C ARG A 219 -6.31 -0.92 14.65
N ALA A 220 -6.32 -1.03 15.98
CA ALA A 220 -6.31 0.12 16.89
C ALA A 220 -5.25 1.19 16.57
N GLY A 221 -4.07 0.78 16.10
CA GLY A 221 -2.99 1.70 15.69
C GLY A 221 -3.31 2.56 14.47
N ASP A 222 -3.85 1.97 13.40
CA ASP A 222 -4.14 2.68 12.15
C ASP A 222 -5.30 3.67 12.34
N ARG A 223 -6.30 3.26 13.14
CA ARG A 223 -7.39 4.13 13.59
C ARG A 223 -6.85 5.36 14.31
N LYS A 224 -5.95 5.15 15.28
CA LYS A 224 -5.36 6.23 16.07
C LYS A 224 -4.57 7.20 15.19
N ALA A 225 -3.81 6.71 14.21
CA ALA A 225 -3.06 7.54 13.27
C ALA A 225 -3.99 8.40 12.41
N PHE A 226 -5.02 7.79 11.80
CA PHE A 226 -5.99 8.53 10.99
C PHE A 226 -6.78 9.56 11.82
N GLN A 227 -7.32 9.14 12.98
CA GLN A 227 -8.05 10.03 13.89
C GLN A 227 -7.18 11.17 14.39
N ALA A 228 -5.92 10.93 14.75
CA ALA A 228 -5.03 11.99 15.18
C ALA A 228 -4.82 13.05 14.08
N TRP A 229 -4.80 12.64 12.81
CA TRP A 229 -4.66 13.54 11.68
C TRP A 229 -5.96 14.31 11.35
N VAL A 230 -7.11 13.61 11.28
CA VAL A 230 -8.38 14.21 10.82
C VAL A 230 -9.23 14.83 11.93
N LEU A 231 -9.10 14.34 13.17
CA LEU A 231 -9.87 14.88 14.30
C LEU A 231 -9.06 15.97 15.00
N PRO A 232 -9.67 17.13 15.26
CA PRO A 232 -8.96 18.21 15.92
C PRO A 232 -8.82 17.89 17.41
N LYS A 233 -7.58 17.90 17.93
CA LYS A 233 -7.35 18.22 19.35
C LYS A 233 -7.27 19.73 19.58
N THR A 234 -7.11 20.52 18.51
CA THR A 234 -7.04 21.99 18.51
C THR A 234 -7.71 22.55 17.24
N ALA A 235 -7.98 23.86 17.20
CA ALA A 235 -8.71 24.53 16.12
C ALA A 235 -8.10 24.40 14.69
N ALA A 236 -6.95 23.74 14.51
CA ALA A 236 -6.27 23.54 13.21
C ALA A 236 -6.12 22.07 12.76
N GLY A 237 -6.58 21.06 13.51
CA GLY A 237 -6.17 19.67 13.26
C GLY A 237 -4.68 19.45 13.56
N ASN A 238 -4.20 18.20 13.55
CA ASN A 238 -2.76 17.94 13.71
C ASN A 238 -2.14 17.62 12.34
N PRO A 239 -1.44 18.56 11.71
CA PRO A 239 -0.72 18.29 10.47
C PRO A 239 0.40 17.26 10.72
N VAL A 240 0.65 16.41 9.73
CA VAL A 240 1.79 15.49 9.75
C VAL A 240 3.06 16.26 9.44
N ARG A 241 4.06 16.12 10.33
CA ARG A 241 5.33 16.88 10.29
C ARG A 241 6.58 16.04 10.45
N ASP A 242 6.45 14.73 10.51
CA ASP A 242 7.57 13.79 10.60
C ASP A 242 7.34 12.55 9.73
N TRP A 243 8.42 11.80 9.52
CA TRP A 243 8.43 10.61 8.66
C TRP A 243 7.57 9.48 9.23
N ASP A 244 7.61 9.25 10.54
CA ASP A 244 6.85 8.18 11.18
C ASP A 244 5.35 8.44 11.13
N GLN A 245 4.87 9.67 11.39
CA GLN A 245 3.45 9.99 11.20
C GLN A 245 3.03 9.88 9.73
N ALA A 246 3.89 10.28 8.78
CA ALA A 246 3.58 10.16 7.36
C ALA A 246 3.39 8.69 6.93
N ILE A 247 4.28 7.80 7.37
CA ILE A 247 4.18 6.37 7.04
C ILE A 247 2.99 5.72 7.77
N LEU A 248 2.73 6.09 9.02
CA LEU A 248 1.54 5.60 9.75
C LEU A 248 0.24 6.07 9.12
N LEU A 249 0.19 7.32 8.62
CA LEU A 249 -0.94 7.83 7.86
C LEU A 249 -1.10 7.07 6.54
N ALA A 250 -0.01 6.82 5.81
CA ALA A 250 -0.02 6.02 4.59
C ALA A 250 -0.58 4.62 4.83
N LYS A 251 -0.15 3.95 5.91
CA LYS A 251 -0.68 2.65 6.33
C LYS A 251 -2.18 2.69 6.54
N ALA A 252 -2.66 3.67 7.31
CA ALA A 252 -4.08 3.81 7.62
C ALA A 252 -4.90 4.04 6.33
N LEU A 253 -4.49 4.99 5.49
CA LEU A 253 -5.18 5.29 4.23
C LEU A 253 -5.12 4.12 3.24
N ARG A 254 -3.99 3.40 3.15
CA ARG A 254 -3.87 2.18 2.35
C ARG A 254 -4.85 1.12 2.82
N ASN A 255 -4.93 0.85 4.12
CA ASN A 255 -5.84 -0.16 4.65
C ASN A 255 -7.29 0.23 4.37
N MET A 256 -7.63 1.51 4.57
CA MET A 256 -8.97 1.99 4.27
C MET A 256 -9.33 1.86 2.78
N SER A 257 -8.39 2.16 1.89
CA SER A 257 -8.56 1.99 0.44
C SER A 257 -8.66 0.53 0.01
N ALA A 258 -7.74 -0.32 0.47
CA ALA A 258 -7.68 -1.73 0.08
C ALA A 258 -8.91 -2.53 0.55
N HIS A 259 -9.47 -2.18 1.71
CA HIS A 259 -10.71 -2.79 2.22
C HIS A 259 -11.99 -2.13 1.68
N GLY A 260 -11.88 -1.17 0.74
CA GLY A 260 -13.03 -0.52 0.10
C GLY A 260 -13.80 0.45 1.01
N SER A 261 -13.26 0.73 2.19
CA SER A 261 -13.92 1.57 3.20
C SER A 261 -13.83 3.07 2.94
N LEU A 262 -12.75 3.50 2.31
CA LEU A 262 -12.58 4.86 1.84
C LEU A 262 -12.86 4.88 0.35
N SER A 263 -14.00 5.44 -0.05
CA SER A 263 -14.35 5.60 -1.46
C SER A 263 -13.69 6.85 -2.05
N ALA A 264 -13.49 6.88 -3.37
CA ALA A 264 -13.04 8.08 -4.07
C ALA A 264 -13.97 9.29 -3.87
N THR A 265 -15.29 9.06 -3.78
CA THR A 265 -16.24 10.12 -3.43
C THR A 265 -15.92 10.69 -2.06
N LYS A 266 -15.62 9.84 -1.07
CA LYS A 266 -15.28 10.28 0.28
C LYS A 266 -13.93 11.02 0.32
N ILE A 267 -12.93 10.61 -0.46
CA ILE A 267 -11.67 11.36 -0.61
C ILE A 267 -11.93 12.79 -1.07
N ARG A 268 -12.83 12.97 -2.05
CA ARG A 268 -13.21 14.30 -2.54
C ARG A 268 -13.96 15.11 -1.48
N GLU A 269 -14.97 14.51 -0.86
CA GLU A 269 -15.81 15.13 0.17
C GLU A 269 -15.07 15.51 1.45
N LEU A 270 -13.96 14.83 1.73
CA LEU A 270 -13.11 15.08 2.89
C LEU A 270 -11.81 15.81 2.53
N GLY A 271 -11.60 16.19 1.26
CA GLY A 271 -10.40 16.93 0.84
C GLY A 271 -9.08 16.18 1.01
N LEU A 272 -9.08 14.83 0.97
CA LEU A 272 -7.90 14.02 1.29
C LEU A 272 -6.91 13.89 0.13
N ARG A 273 -7.21 14.47 -1.03
CA ARG A 273 -6.44 14.30 -2.27
C ARG A 273 -4.94 14.56 -2.08
N GLN A 274 -4.59 15.65 -1.40
CA GLN A 274 -3.19 16.04 -1.20
C GLN A 274 -2.38 14.95 -0.50
N ALA A 275 -2.96 14.27 0.51
CA ALA A 275 -2.29 13.17 1.19
C ALA A 275 -2.00 12.01 0.24
N PHE A 276 -2.95 11.63 -0.62
CA PHE A 276 -2.74 10.60 -1.64
C PHE A 276 -1.75 11.02 -2.74
N GLU A 277 -1.58 12.32 -2.94
CA GLU A 277 -0.59 12.84 -3.87
C GLU A 277 0.83 12.82 -3.32
N ILE A 278 1.02 13.05 -2.01
CA ILE A 278 2.31 13.22 -1.32
C ILE A 278 2.87 11.93 -0.71
N LEU A 279 2.01 11.08 -0.16
CA LEU A 279 2.45 9.90 0.59
C LEU A 279 3.24 8.88 -0.27
N PRO A 280 2.90 8.63 -1.55
CA PRO A 280 3.71 7.79 -2.42
C PRO A 280 5.18 8.22 -2.53
N GLN A 281 5.45 9.52 -2.67
CA GLN A 281 6.82 10.04 -2.78
C GLN A 281 7.56 9.95 -1.45
N ASN A 282 6.87 10.17 -0.33
CA ASN A 282 7.47 9.97 0.98
C ASN A 282 7.89 8.50 1.18
N LEU A 283 7.03 7.55 0.82
CA LEU A 283 7.34 6.12 0.89
C LEU A 283 8.53 5.77 -0.01
N ALA A 284 8.56 6.31 -1.23
CA ALA A 284 9.66 6.13 -2.16
C ALA A 284 10.99 6.66 -1.62
N ALA A 285 11.01 7.85 -1.02
CA ALA A 285 12.21 8.42 -0.41
C ALA A 285 12.74 7.53 0.72
N VAL A 286 11.85 6.97 1.54
CA VAL A 286 12.23 6.05 2.62
C VAL A 286 12.82 4.75 2.07
N ILE A 287 12.21 4.18 1.02
CA ILE A 287 12.72 2.98 0.33
C ILE A 287 14.11 3.25 -0.26
N ASP A 288 14.27 4.35 -0.99
CA ASP A 288 15.52 4.70 -1.65
C ASP A 288 16.66 4.87 -0.64
N VAL A 289 16.42 5.59 0.47
CA VAL A 289 17.41 5.73 1.54
C VAL A 289 17.72 4.41 2.23
N ALA A 290 16.72 3.54 2.43
CA ALA A 290 16.94 2.21 3.01
C ALA A 290 17.83 1.34 2.11
N ILE A 291 17.60 1.36 0.79
CA ILE A 291 18.45 0.68 -0.20
C ILE A 291 19.85 1.29 -0.20
N GLY A 292 19.96 2.62 -0.07
CA GLY A 292 21.25 3.32 0.02
C GLY A 292 22.13 2.88 1.20
N LYS A 293 21.54 2.36 2.29
CA LYS A 293 22.30 1.77 3.42
C LYS A 293 22.97 0.43 3.08
N LEU A 294 22.67 -0.14 1.92
CA LEU A 294 23.23 -1.41 1.46
C LEU A 294 24.40 -1.22 0.47
N ILE A 295 24.68 0.02 0.05
CA ILE A 295 25.81 0.41 -0.80
C ILE A 295 27.06 0.64 0.06
#